data_AF-A0A9N9KJN6-F1
#
_entry.id   AF-A0A9N9KJN6-F1
#
_cell.length_a   1.000
_cell.length_b   1.000
_cell.length_c   1.000
_cell.angle_alpha   90.00
_cell.angle_beta   90.00
_cell.angle_gamma   90.00
#
_symmetry.space_group_name_H-M   'P 1'
#
loop_
_entity.id
_entity.type
_entity.pdbx_description
1 polymer ?
#
loop_
_entity_poly.entity_id
_entity_poly.type
_entity_poly.pdbx_seq_one_letter_code
_entity_poly.pdbx_strand_id
1 'polypeptide(L)'
;LFAWYVDSKNFAEAICPLYARLLAFPMQYYIPTQLRNYAKERLARHGIESVGDIGSILDKNKKINKIVYESYDMLQKKLGTSEFFFGD
;
A
#
# COMPACT_ATOMS: atom_id res chain seq x y z
N LEU A 1 -0.78 -0.20 1.99
CA LEU A 1 0.48 0.56 2.22
C LEU A 1 1.38 0.55 0.97
N PHE A 2 1.84 -0.63 0.56
CA PHE A 2 2.69 -0.80 -0.63
C PHE A 2 2.07 -0.21 -1.91
N ALA A 3 0.86 -0.67 -2.27
CA ALA A 3 0.18 -0.26 -3.51
C ALA A 3 -0.12 1.25 -3.59
N TRP A 4 -0.30 1.94 -2.45
CA TRP A 4 -0.68 3.35 -2.45
C TRP A 4 0.51 4.31 -2.36
N TYR A 5 1.51 3.97 -1.54
CA TYR A 5 2.60 4.90 -1.23
C TYR A 5 3.95 4.49 -1.82
N VAL A 6 4.19 3.19 -2.04
CA VAL A 6 5.46 2.72 -2.60
C VAL A 6 5.42 2.66 -4.12
N ASP A 7 4.31 2.20 -4.69
CA ASP A 7 4.10 2.25 -6.13
C ASP A 7 4.03 3.71 -6.60
N SER A 8 5.06 4.11 -7.35
CA SER A 8 5.21 5.48 -7.87
C SER A 8 4.04 5.90 -8.75
N LYS A 9 3.44 4.98 -9.51
CA LYS A 9 2.32 5.30 -10.40
C LYS A 9 1.08 5.67 -9.59
N ASN A 10 0.69 4.80 -8.66
CA ASN A 10 -0.48 5.04 -7.82
C ASN A 10 -0.28 6.23 -6.88
N PHE A 11 0.95 6.45 -6.40
CA PHE A 11 1.25 7.60 -5.57
C PHE A 11 1.05 8.92 -6.34
N ALA A 12 1.58 9.01 -7.57
CA ALA A 12 1.46 10.22 -8.38
C ALA A 12 0.03 10.45 -8.91
N GLU A 13 -0.65 9.38 -9.37
CA GLU A 13 -1.95 9.48 -10.03
C GLU A 13 -3.14 9.54 -9.07
N ALA A 14 -3.06 8.88 -7.90
CA ALA A 14 -4.18 8.79 -6.96
C ALA A 14 -3.93 9.52 -5.63
N ILE A 15 -2.76 9.31 -5.02
CA ILE A 15 -2.49 9.83 -3.67
C ILE A 15 -2.20 11.33 -3.67
N CYS A 16 -1.28 11.80 -4.52
CA CYS A 16 -0.96 13.23 -4.59
C CYS A 16 -2.20 14.10 -4.89
N PRO A 17 -3.05 13.78 -5.88
CA PRO A 17 -4.26 14.55 -6.15
C PRO A 17 -5.30 14.50 -5.02
N LEU A 18 -5.41 13.36 -4.32
CA LEU A 18 -6.30 13.24 -3.16
C LEU A 18 -5.91 14.21 -2.05
N TYR A 19 -4.63 14.26 -1.69
CA TYR A 19 -4.16 15.19 -0.67
C TYR A 19 -4.16 16.64 -1.13
N ALA A 20 -3.98 16.91 -2.42
CA ALA A 20 -4.13 18.25 -2.98
C ALA A 20 -5.55 18.83 -2.85
N ARG A 21 -6.57 17.96 -2.83
CA ARG A 21 -7.96 18.40 -2.60
C ARG A 21 -8.29 18.59 -1.12
N LEU A 22 -7.64 17.82 -0.24
CA LEU A 22 -7.96 17.80 1.18
C LEU A 22 -7.18 18.84 1.99
N LEU A 23 -5.97 19.22 1.54
CA LEU A 23 -5.05 20.03 2.32
C LEU A 23 -4.71 21.33 1.58
N ALA A 24 -4.58 22.42 2.35
CA ALA A 24 -4.10 23.68 1.83
C ALA A 24 -2.58 23.65 1.54
N PHE A 25 -2.12 24.57 0.71
CA PHE A 25 -0.70 24.81 0.53
C PHE A 25 -0.04 25.30 1.84
N PRO A 26 1.16 24.82 2.23
CA PRO A 26 2.02 23.85 1.53
C PRO A 26 1.82 22.38 1.95
N MET A 27 0.88 22.12 2.86
CA MET A 27 0.69 20.82 3.51
C MET A 27 0.36 19.70 2.52
N GLN A 28 -0.33 20.03 1.42
CA GLN A 28 -0.62 19.08 0.34
C GLN A 28 0.61 18.40 -0.29
N TYR A 29 1.81 18.99 -0.20
CA TYR A 29 3.05 18.37 -0.69
C TYR A 29 3.83 17.68 0.42
N TYR A 30 3.85 18.30 1.60
CA TYR A 30 4.62 17.81 2.74
C TYR A 30 4.07 16.48 3.28
N ILE A 31 2.76 16.42 3.52
CA ILE A 31 2.11 15.26 4.16
C ILE A 31 2.23 13.98 3.31
N PRO A 32 1.91 13.97 1.99
CA PRO A 32 2.03 12.76 1.19
C PRO A 32 3.47 12.24 1.13
N THR A 33 4.45 13.15 1.06
CA THR A 33 5.87 12.81 1.02
C THR A 33 6.30 12.16 2.33
N GLN A 34 5.90 12.72 3.47
CA GLN A 34 6.18 12.15 4.78
C GLN A 34 5.56 10.75 4.94
N LEU A 35 4.30 10.59 4.53
CA LEU A 35 3.61 9.29 4.57
C LEU A 35 4.26 8.25 3.65
N ARG A 36 4.74 8.68 2.48
CA ARG A 36 5.49 7.83 1.56
C ARG A 36 6.79 7.33 2.18
N ASN A 37 7.53 8.20 2.86
CA ASN A 37 8.77 7.82 3.53
C ASN A 37 8.51 6.84 4.68
N TYR A 38 7.53 7.14 5.53
CA TYR A 38 7.13 6.23 6.61
C TYR A 38 6.67 4.86 6.09
N ALA A 39 5.94 4.84 4.97
CA ALA A 39 5.52 3.61 4.31
C ALA A 39 6.72 2.78 3.85
N LYS A 40 7.71 3.42 3.20
CA LYS A 40 8.96 2.77 2.75
C LYS A 40 9.74 2.20 3.92
N GLU A 41 9.92 2.95 5.01
CA GLU A 41 10.62 2.49 6.23
C GLU A 41 9.93 1.30 6.90
N ARG A 42 8.61 1.34 7.00
CA ARG A 42 7.84 0.23 7.58
C ARG A 42 7.93 -1.03 6.73
N LEU A 43 7.94 -0.90 5.41
CA LEU A 43 8.07 -2.03 4.51
C LEU A 43 9.50 -2.61 4.49
N ALA A 44 10.52 -1.76 4.63
CA ALA A 44 11.91 -2.20 4.80
C ALA A 44 12.07 -3.09 6.04
N ARG A 45 11.39 -2.78 7.15
CA ARG A 45 11.37 -3.64 8.36
C ARG A 45 10.80 -5.04 8.11
N HIS A 46 9.97 -5.22 7.10
CA HIS A 46 9.42 -6.51 6.69
C HIS A 46 10.21 -7.15 5.53
N GLY A 47 11.44 -6.69 5.27
CA GLY A 47 12.31 -7.22 4.20
C GLY A 47 11.90 -6.79 2.79
N ILE A 48 10.98 -5.83 2.67
CA ILE A 48 10.50 -5.30 1.39
C ILE A 48 11.28 -4.01 1.10
N GLU A 49 12.47 -4.15 0.52
CA GLU A 49 13.24 -3.00 0.06
C GLU A 49 12.76 -2.56 -1.33
N SER A 50 12.50 -1.27 -1.54
CA SER A 50 12.30 -0.71 -2.87
C SER A 50 13.68 -0.42 -3.48
N VAL A 51 14.19 -1.31 -4.33
CA VAL A 51 15.45 -1.04 -5.05
C VAL A 51 15.12 -0.15 -6.25
N GLY A 52 15.33 1.16 -6.08
CA GLY A 52 15.16 2.17 -7.12
C GLY A 52 13.70 2.53 -7.44
N ASP A 53 13.50 3.77 -7.88
CA ASP A 53 12.19 4.28 -8.32
C ASP A 53 11.73 3.70 -9.67
N ILE A 54 12.59 2.95 -10.38
CA ILE A 54 12.29 2.39 -11.70
C ILE A 54 13.01 1.03 -11.84
N GLY A 55 12.28 -0.10 -11.80
CA GLY A 55 12.73 -1.32 -12.47
C GLY A 55 12.79 -2.63 -11.67
N SER A 56 13.13 -2.65 -10.38
CA SER A 56 13.27 -3.92 -9.61
C SER A 56 11.98 -4.38 -8.91
N ILE A 57 10.91 -3.60 -8.99
CA ILE A 57 9.70 -3.79 -8.19
C ILE A 57 8.87 -5.00 -8.65
N LEU A 58 9.05 -5.49 -9.89
CA LEU A 58 8.18 -6.52 -10.49
C LEU A 58 8.18 -7.86 -9.71
N ASP A 59 9.33 -8.34 -9.26
CA ASP A 59 9.40 -9.60 -8.49
C ASP A 59 8.94 -9.44 -7.04
N LYS A 60 9.15 -8.26 -6.45
CA LYS A 60 8.67 -7.96 -5.10
C LYS A 60 7.15 -7.75 -5.08
N ASN A 61 6.59 -7.14 -6.13
CA ASN A 61 5.15 -7.03 -6.36
C ASN A 61 4.48 -8.40 -6.39
N LYS A 62 5.07 -9.35 -7.12
CA LYS A 62 4.54 -10.72 -7.18
C LYS A 62 4.54 -11.38 -5.81
N LYS A 63 5.60 -11.23 -5.02
CA LYS A 63 5.66 -11.78 -3.65
C LYS A 63 4.62 -11.14 -2.71
N ILE A 64 4.50 -9.82 -2.72
CA ILE A 64 3.53 -9.11 -1.88
C ILE A 64 2.11 -9.47 -2.30
N ASN A 65 1.81 -9.42 -3.60
CA ASN A 65 0.49 -9.77 -4.12
C ASN A 65 0.15 -11.22 -3.81
N LYS A 66 1.12 -12.14 -3.90
CA LYS A 66 0.93 -13.54 -3.51
C LYS A 66 0.54 -13.67 -2.02
N ILE A 67 1.30 -13.04 -1.11
CA ILE A 67 0.98 -13.04 0.32
C ILE A 67 -0.41 -12.44 0.58
N VAL A 68 -0.74 -11.36 -0.12
CA VAL A 68 -2.04 -10.70 -0.02
C VAL A 68 -3.16 -11.65 -0.46
N TYR A 69 -3.03 -12.31 -1.61
CA TYR A 69 -4.03 -13.26 -2.10
C TYR A 69 -4.16 -14.48 -1.19
N GLU A 70 -3.06 -15.03 -0.68
CA GLU A 70 -3.08 -16.14 0.29
C GLU A 70 -3.78 -15.72 1.60
N SER A 71 -3.52 -14.51 2.07
CA SER A 71 -4.19 -13.96 3.26
C SER A 71 -5.68 -13.76 3.02
N TYR A 72 -6.07 -13.24 1.85
CA TYR A 72 -7.47 -13.08 1.49
C TYR A 72 -8.19 -14.41 1.33
N ASP A 73 -7.56 -15.42 0.72
CA ASP A 73 -8.12 -16.76 0.60
C ASP A 73 -8.33 -17.40 1.98
N MET A 74 -7.37 -17.21 2.90
CA MET A 74 -7.52 -17.65 4.29
C MET A 74 -8.68 -16.95 5.00
N LEU A 75 -8.82 -15.63 4.82
CA LEU A 75 -9.92 -14.87 5.38
C LEU A 75 -11.26 -15.29 4.79
N GLN A 76 -11.33 -15.50 3.48
CA GLN A 76 -12.53 -15.95 2.79
C GLN A 76 -12.96 -17.35 3.26
N LYS A 77 -12.01 -18.28 3.42
CA LYS A 77 -12.27 -19.61 4.00
C LYS A 77 -12.79 -19.53 5.44
N LYS A 78 -12.27 -18.60 6.24
CA LYS A 78 -12.75 -18.38 7.61
C LYS A 78 -14.15 -17.78 7.65
N LEU A 79 -14.50 -16.92 6.70
CA LEU A 79 -15.84 -16.34 6.58
C LEU A 79 -16.86 -17.39 6.07
N GLY A 80 -16.46 -18.23 5.11
CA GLY A 80 -17.33 -19.29 4.59
C GLY A 80 -18.62 -18.73 4.01
N THR A 81 -19.75 -19.04 4.63
CA THR A 81 -21.09 -18.55 4.23
C THR A 81 -21.66 -17.50 5.17
N SER A 82 -20.93 -17.11 6.23
CA SER A 82 -21.41 -16.08 7.15
C SER A 82 -21.26 -14.69 6.53
N GLU A 83 -22.20 -13.80 6.85
CA GLU A 83 -22.12 -12.40 6.40
C GLU A 83 -21.03 -11.63 7.16
N PHE A 84 -20.77 -12.02 8.42
CA PHE A 84 -19.80 -11.39 9.30
C PHE A 84 -18.79 -12.39 9.85
N PHE A 85 -17.58 -11.90 10.17
CA PHE A 85 -16.51 -12.73 10.76
C PHE A 85 -16.76 -13.09 12.23
N PHE A 86 -17.43 -12.19 12.97
CA PHE A 86 -17.69 -12.32 14.39
C PHE A 86 -19.10 -11.80 14.68
N GLY A 87 -20.04 -12.71 14.85
CA GLY A 87 -21.47 -12.42 15.00
C GLY A 87 -22.30 -13.18 13.96
N ASP A 88 -23.54 -13.52 14.32
CA ASP A 88 -24.56 -14.06 13.41
C ASP A 88 -25.02 -12.98 12.41
#